data_AF-A0A1C5FL52-F1
#
_entry.id   AF-A0A1C5FL52-F1
#
_cell.length_a   1.000
_cell.length_b   1.000
_cell.length_c   1.000
_cell.angle_alpha   90.00
_cell.angle_beta   90.00
_cell.angle_gamma   90.00
#
_symmetry.space_group_name_H-M   'P 1'
#
loop_
_entity.id
_entity.type
_entity.pdbx_description
1 polymer ?
#
loop_
_entity_poly.entity_id
_entity_poly.type
_entity_poly.pdbx_seq_one_letter_code
_entity_poly.pdbx_strand_id
1 'polypeptide(L)'
;PVSSGAGGGAASWAQQVHQLAQPMTPGGPDQPVVPWKPPVDDPFLQAARAQAAARPAGLAKRFVARLIDSVVLGALVGAAALPLFSRARTHIDAKIEAAERSGETVTVWLIDATTAGYLGAALVALLVLGVLYEALPTAKWGRTLGKKLCGLEVRDIESHEAPGFGAALRRWLVYGVLGVLVVGVVNVLWCLVDRPWRQCWHDKAARTFVAG
;
A
#
# COMPACT_ATOMS: atom_id res chain seq x y z
N PRO A 1 -13.47 70.65 0.08
CA PRO A 1 -13.15 71.30 1.38
C PRO A 1 -12.17 70.44 2.18
N VAL A 2 -10.93 70.92 2.31
CA VAL A 2 -9.87 70.28 3.10
C VAL A 2 -9.88 70.92 4.49
N SER A 3 -10.14 70.14 5.54
CA SER A 3 -9.90 70.56 6.92
C SER A 3 -8.45 70.25 7.30
N SER A 4 -7.72 71.28 7.68
CA SER A 4 -6.38 71.21 8.25
C SER A 4 -6.49 70.92 9.75
N GLY A 5 -6.35 69.64 10.13
CA GLY A 5 -6.22 69.19 11.51
C GLY A 5 -4.91 68.44 11.72
N ALA A 6 -4.21 68.73 12.82
CA ALA A 6 -2.97 68.07 13.22
C ALA A 6 -3.24 66.61 13.60
N GLY A 7 -3.12 65.71 12.63
CA GLY A 7 -3.18 64.26 12.79
C GLY A 7 -2.87 63.64 11.45
N GLY A 8 -1.78 62.87 11.37
CA GLY A 8 -1.27 62.27 10.13
C GLY A 8 -2.40 61.53 9.38
N GLY A 9 -2.85 62.14 8.28
CA GLY A 9 -3.95 61.63 7.48
C GLY A 9 -3.54 60.33 6.79
N ALA A 10 -3.93 59.20 7.35
CA ALA A 10 -3.92 57.94 6.62
C ALA A 10 -4.84 58.11 5.40
N ALA A 11 -4.30 57.85 4.20
CA ALA A 11 -5.07 57.92 2.96
C ALA A 11 -6.33 57.06 3.10
N SER A 12 -7.47 57.59 2.68
CA SER A 12 -8.72 56.82 2.73
C SER A 12 -8.61 55.57 1.85
N TRP A 13 -9.28 54.48 2.22
CA TRP A 13 -9.22 53.21 1.47
C TRP A 13 -9.58 53.41 -0.01
N ALA A 14 -10.55 54.28 -0.31
CA ALA A 14 -10.91 54.65 -1.67
C ALA A 14 -9.77 55.33 -2.44
N GLN A 15 -8.97 56.18 -1.78
CA GLN A 15 -7.80 56.80 -2.40
C GLN A 15 -6.67 55.80 -2.64
N GLN A 16 -6.48 54.83 -1.73
CA GLN A 16 -5.48 53.77 -1.90
C GLN A 16 -5.85 52.86 -3.08
N VAL A 17 -7.12 52.44 -3.18
CA VAL A 17 -7.56 51.60 -4.30
C VAL A 17 -7.54 52.38 -5.61
N HIS A 18 -7.89 53.67 -5.60
CA HIS A 18 -7.77 54.49 -6.79
C HIS A 18 -6.31 54.66 -7.24
N GLN A 19 -5.36 54.79 -6.31
CA GLN A 19 -3.92 54.80 -6.62
C GLN A 19 -3.44 53.48 -7.23
N LEU A 20 -3.89 52.34 -6.69
CA LEU A 20 -3.52 51.01 -7.21
C LEU A 20 -4.17 50.70 -8.56
N ALA A 21 -5.35 51.25 -8.84
CA ALA A 21 -6.07 51.07 -10.09
C ALA A 21 -5.68 52.07 -11.19
N GLN A 22 -4.82 53.05 -10.90
CA GLN A 22 -4.32 53.96 -11.93
C GLN A 22 -3.47 53.18 -12.95
N PRO A 23 -3.78 53.28 -14.25
CA PRO A 23 -2.99 52.63 -15.28
C PRO A 23 -1.55 53.21 -15.26
N MET A 24 -0.58 52.37 -14.94
CA MET A 24 0.85 52.73 -14.97
C MET A 24 1.19 53.22 -16.38
N THR A 25 1.44 54.51 -16.51
CA THR A 25 1.89 55.10 -17.77
C THR A 25 3.34 54.66 -18.00
N PRO A 26 3.67 53.99 -19.12
CA PRO A 26 5.04 53.54 -19.36
C PRO A 26 5.92 54.75 -19.71
N GLY A 27 6.52 55.38 -18.70
CA GLY A 27 7.37 56.55 -18.91
C GLY A 27 7.77 57.39 -17.68
N GLY A 28 7.60 56.90 -16.46
CA GLY A 28 8.20 57.51 -15.26
C GLY A 28 9.61 56.95 -14.99
N PRO A 29 10.58 57.76 -14.53
CA PRO A 29 11.92 57.28 -14.26
C PRO A 29 11.92 56.34 -13.05
N ASP A 30 12.55 55.17 -13.22
CA ASP A 30 13.03 54.27 -12.17
C ASP A 30 12.03 53.47 -11.32
N GLN A 31 11.06 52.81 -11.94
CA GLN A 31 10.61 51.51 -11.41
C GLN A 31 10.91 50.39 -12.41
N PRO A 32 12.02 49.67 -12.24
CA PRO A 32 12.30 48.48 -13.03
C PRO A 32 11.17 47.49 -12.79
N VAL A 33 10.38 47.20 -13.83
CA VAL A 33 9.46 46.08 -13.81
C VAL A 33 10.34 44.83 -13.65
N VAL A 34 10.43 44.32 -12.42
CA VAL A 34 11.22 43.11 -12.17
C VAL A 34 10.58 41.96 -12.94
N PRO A 35 11.28 41.35 -13.92
CA PRO A 35 10.73 40.21 -14.63
C PRO A 35 10.42 39.13 -13.60
N TRP A 36 9.19 38.63 -13.61
CA TRP A 36 8.82 37.52 -12.74
C TRP A 36 9.80 36.37 -12.98
N LYS A 37 10.53 36.00 -11.94
CA LYS A 37 11.45 34.86 -11.95
C LYS A 37 10.72 33.67 -11.35
N PRO A 38 10.50 32.58 -12.10
CA PRO A 38 9.90 31.38 -11.56
C PRO A 38 10.67 30.90 -10.33
N PRO A 39 9.99 30.37 -9.29
CA PRO A 39 10.66 29.68 -8.20
C PRO A 39 11.60 28.61 -8.76
N VAL A 40 12.88 28.70 -8.41
CA VAL A 40 13.93 27.80 -8.90
C VAL A 40 13.72 26.36 -8.39
N ASP A 41 13.04 26.23 -7.25
CA ASP A 41 12.70 24.98 -6.59
C ASP A 41 11.19 24.91 -6.32
N ASP A 42 10.42 24.54 -7.33
CA ASP A 42 9.00 24.22 -7.15
C ASP A 42 8.87 22.81 -6.51
N PRO A 43 8.38 22.70 -5.25
CA PRO A 43 8.22 21.40 -4.58
C PRO A 43 7.28 20.46 -5.33
N PHE A 44 6.29 20.97 -6.07
CA PHE A 44 5.38 20.16 -6.86
C PHE A 44 6.09 19.56 -8.08
N LEU A 45 6.93 20.35 -8.74
CA LEU A 45 7.75 19.88 -9.86
C LEU A 45 8.80 18.85 -9.39
N GLN A 46 9.38 19.05 -8.20
CA GLN A 46 10.29 18.07 -7.60
C GLN A 46 9.58 16.76 -7.27
N ALA A 47 8.37 16.81 -6.69
CA ALA A 47 7.56 15.61 -6.43
C ALA A 47 7.21 14.87 -7.73
N ALA A 48 6.81 15.59 -8.77
CA ALA A 48 6.50 15.02 -10.09
C ALA A 48 7.74 14.35 -10.73
N ARG A 49 8.92 14.97 -10.63
CA ARG A 49 10.19 14.38 -11.10
C ARG A 49 10.56 13.14 -10.30
N ALA A 50 10.41 13.15 -8.98
CA ALA A 50 10.63 11.98 -8.12
C ALA A 50 9.65 10.84 -8.45
N GLN A 51 8.41 11.17 -8.82
CA GLN A 51 7.40 10.20 -9.23
C GLN A 51 7.75 9.56 -10.59
N ALA A 52 8.19 10.37 -11.56
CA ALA A 52 8.65 9.90 -12.87
C ALA A 52 9.97 9.11 -12.82
N ALA A 53 10.85 9.41 -11.86
CA ALA A 53 12.13 8.74 -11.69
C ALA A 53 12.05 7.38 -10.95
N ALA A 54 10.83 6.90 -10.61
CA ALA A 54 10.64 5.66 -9.86
C ALA A 54 11.24 4.45 -10.60
N ARG A 55 12.38 3.97 -10.10
CA ARG A 55 13.07 2.78 -10.64
C ARG A 55 12.54 1.51 -9.98
N PRO A 56 12.53 0.37 -10.72
CA PRO A 56 12.12 -0.91 -10.14
C PRO A 56 13.11 -1.33 -9.05
N ALA A 57 12.58 -1.65 -7.87
CA ALA A 57 13.38 -2.06 -6.73
C ALA A 57 14.15 -3.37 -6.99
N GLY A 58 15.33 -3.47 -6.36
CA GLY A 58 16.12 -4.70 -6.35
C GLY A 58 15.38 -5.90 -5.73
N LEU A 59 15.62 -7.10 -6.26
CA LEU A 59 14.92 -8.32 -5.84
C LEU A 59 15.19 -8.70 -4.39
N ALA A 60 16.40 -8.46 -3.88
CA ALA A 60 16.76 -8.74 -2.49
C ALA A 60 15.89 -7.94 -1.50
N LYS A 61 15.71 -6.63 -1.73
CA LYS A 61 14.82 -5.80 -0.89
C LYS A 61 13.38 -6.31 -0.94
N ARG A 62 12.89 -6.70 -2.13
CA ARG A 62 11.53 -7.26 -2.29
C ARG A 62 11.36 -8.57 -1.52
N PHE A 63 12.36 -9.45 -1.58
CA PHE A 63 12.36 -10.71 -0.84
C PHE A 63 12.33 -10.49 0.67
N VAL A 64 13.21 -9.62 1.20
CA VAL A 64 13.24 -9.30 2.63
C VAL A 64 11.92 -8.68 3.09
N ALA A 65 11.39 -7.70 2.34
CA ALA A 65 10.09 -7.11 2.64
C ALA A 65 8.98 -8.18 2.70
N ARG A 66 9.02 -9.15 1.78
CA ARG A 66 8.03 -10.23 1.74
C ARG A 66 8.18 -11.21 2.89
N LEU A 67 9.42 -11.53 3.29
CA LEU A 67 9.68 -12.39 4.45
C LEU A 67 9.09 -11.77 5.71
N ILE A 68 9.34 -10.47 5.94
CA ILE A 68 8.77 -9.72 7.06
C ILE A 68 7.25 -9.75 7.02
N ASP A 69 6.65 -9.39 5.87
CA ASP A 69 5.18 -9.39 5.73
C ASP A 69 4.57 -10.78 5.98
N SER A 70 5.24 -11.85 5.52
CA SER A 70 4.76 -13.23 5.66
C SER A 70 4.85 -13.71 7.11
N VAL A 71 5.91 -13.35 7.83
CA VAL A 71 6.06 -13.67 9.26
C VAL A 71 5.01 -12.94 10.09
N VAL A 72 4.78 -11.66 9.83
CA VAL A 72 3.76 -10.87 10.56
C VAL A 72 2.36 -11.41 10.28
N LEU A 73 1.99 -11.60 9.02
CA LEU A 73 0.69 -12.14 8.66
C LEU A 73 0.51 -13.57 9.21
N GLY A 74 1.54 -14.41 9.10
CA GLY A 74 1.53 -15.77 9.63
C GLY A 74 1.37 -15.80 11.15
N ALA A 75 2.00 -14.89 11.89
CA ALA A 75 1.82 -14.75 13.33
C ALA A 75 0.40 -14.30 13.70
N LEU A 76 -0.16 -13.31 12.99
CA LEU A 76 -1.53 -12.84 13.22
C LEU A 76 -2.57 -13.93 12.96
N VAL A 77 -2.44 -14.61 11.82
CA VAL A 77 -3.34 -15.70 11.44
C VAL A 77 -3.17 -16.90 12.36
N GLY A 78 -1.92 -17.25 12.69
CA GLY A 78 -1.60 -18.32 13.64
C GLY A 78 -2.24 -18.05 14.99
N ALA A 79 -2.06 -16.86 15.55
CA ALA A 79 -2.67 -16.44 16.82
C ALA A 79 -4.20 -16.51 16.78
N ALA A 80 -4.83 -16.04 15.69
CA ALA A 80 -6.28 -16.14 15.51
C ALA A 80 -6.77 -17.58 15.36
N ALA A 81 -5.96 -18.46 14.78
CA ALA A 81 -6.28 -19.87 14.56
C ALA A 81 -6.00 -20.76 15.80
N LEU A 82 -5.18 -20.32 16.76
CA LEU A 82 -4.85 -21.09 17.98
C LEU A 82 -6.06 -21.73 18.69
N PRO A 83 -7.15 -20.99 19.01
CA PRO A 83 -8.31 -21.58 19.69
C PRO A 83 -9.10 -22.56 18.81
N LEU A 84 -9.05 -22.40 17.48
CA LEU A 84 -9.66 -23.34 16.55
C LEU A 84 -8.83 -24.61 16.46
N PHE A 85 -7.51 -24.46 16.44
CA PHE A 85 -6.56 -25.57 16.38
C PHE A 85 -6.56 -26.40 17.66
N SER A 86 -6.68 -25.77 18.83
CA SER A 86 -6.81 -26.51 20.11
C SER A 86 -8.09 -27.35 20.14
N ARG A 87 -9.22 -26.78 19.70
CA ARG A 87 -10.51 -27.50 19.61
C ARG A 87 -10.47 -28.65 18.60
N ALA A 88 -9.82 -28.44 17.45
CA ALA A 88 -9.62 -29.47 16.45
C ALA A 88 -8.83 -30.66 17.03
N ARG A 89 -7.72 -30.39 17.73
CA ARG A 89 -6.90 -31.43 18.37
C ARG A 89 -7.68 -32.22 19.41
N THR A 90 -8.37 -31.55 20.33
CA THR A 90 -9.17 -32.24 21.36
C THR A 90 -10.28 -33.11 20.76
N HIS A 91 -10.85 -32.70 19.62
CA HIS A 91 -11.88 -33.49 18.92
C HIS A 91 -11.30 -34.75 18.27
N ILE A 92 -10.12 -34.63 17.68
CA ILE A 92 -9.40 -35.77 17.08
C ILE A 92 -8.96 -36.75 18.19
N ASP A 93 -8.37 -36.24 19.27
CA ASP A 93 -7.90 -37.04 20.40
C ASP A 93 -9.07 -37.81 21.06
N ALA A 94 -10.22 -37.14 21.24
CA ALA A 94 -11.42 -37.78 21.78
C ALA A 94 -11.94 -38.91 20.88
N LYS A 95 -11.80 -38.80 19.55
CA LYS A 95 -12.16 -39.88 18.62
C LYS A 95 -11.19 -41.04 18.67
N ILE A 96 -9.89 -40.75 18.77
CA ILE A 96 -8.85 -41.79 18.89
C ILE A 96 -9.07 -42.58 20.19
N GLU A 97 -9.29 -41.89 21.31
CA GLU A 97 -9.50 -42.52 22.61
C GLU A 97 -10.82 -43.30 22.71
N ALA A 98 -11.85 -42.88 21.98
CA ALA A 98 -13.10 -43.62 21.87
C ALA A 98 -12.94 -44.90 21.04
N ALA A 99 -12.14 -44.85 19.96
CA ALA A 99 -11.85 -46.01 19.11
C ALA A 99 -10.93 -47.03 19.82
N GLU A 100 -9.95 -46.57 20.60
CA GLU A 100 -9.10 -47.45 21.40
C GLU A 100 -9.90 -48.22 22.46
N ARG A 101 -10.88 -47.57 23.10
CA ARG A 101 -11.72 -48.19 24.13
C ARG A 101 -12.77 -49.17 23.58
N SER A 102 -13.18 -49.05 22.32
CA SER A 102 -14.17 -49.95 21.73
C SER A 102 -13.57 -51.27 21.26
N GLY A 103 -12.25 -51.34 21.04
CA GLY A 103 -11.57 -52.56 20.57
C GLY A 103 -11.90 -52.97 19.13
N GLU A 104 -12.68 -52.16 18.41
CA GLU A 104 -13.01 -52.36 17.00
C GLU A 104 -12.13 -51.50 16.09
N THR A 105 -11.77 -52.03 14.93
CA THR A 105 -11.07 -51.26 13.89
C THR A 105 -12.04 -50.27 13.23
N VAL A 106 -12.13 -49.05 13.76
CA VAL A 106 -12.94 -47.96 13.20
C VAL A 106 -12.08 -47.07 12.30
N THR A 107 -12.55 -46.79 11.09
CA THR A 107 -11.89 -45.82 10.19
C THR A 107 -12.15 -44.39 10.67
N VAL A 108 -11.16 -43.75 11.28
CA VAL A 108 -11.23 -42.34 11.70
C VAL A 108 -10.80 -41.43 10.55
N TRP A 109 -11.74 -40.64 10.04
CA TRP A 109 -11.43 -39.60 9.06
C TRP A 109 -10.74 -38.41 9.74
N LEU A 110 -9.51 -38.11 9.29
CA LEU A 110 -8.69 -37.00 9.75
C LEU A 110 -9.29 -35.62 9.38
N ILE A 111 -10.12 -35.57 8.33
CA ILE A 111 -10.90 -34.40 7.92
C ILE A 111 -12.37 -34.79 7.97
N ASP A 112 -13.04 -34.45 9.06
CA ASP A 112 -14.49 -34.54 9.19
C ASP A 112 -15.15 -33.16 9.03
N ALA A 113 -16.49 -33.10 9.05
CA ALA A 113 -17.23 -31.84 8.89
C ALA A 113 -16.80 -30.78 9.92
N THR A 114 -16.47 -31.19 11.15
CA THR A 114 -16.00 -30.30 12.23
C THR A 114 -14.60 -29.76 11.94
N THR A 115 -13.66 -30.62 11.55
CA THR A 115 -12.30 -30.24 11.18
C THR A 115 -12.30 -29.35 9.93
N ALA A 116 -13.13 -29.68 8.93
CA ALA A 116 -13.36 -28.82 7.77
C ALA A 116 -13.93 -27.45 8.15
N GLY A 117 -14.84 -27.40 9.13
CA GLY A 117 -15.35 -26.15 9.71
C GLY A 117 -14.26 -25.29 10.33
N TYR A 118 -13.33 -25.89 11.08
CA TYR A 118 -12.19 -25.17 11.66
C TYR A 118 -11.18 -24.70 10.60
N LEU A 119 -10.89 -25.52 9.59
CA LEU A 119 -10.06 -25.12 8.45
C LEU A 119 -10.70 -23.98 7.65
N GLY A 120 -12.01 -24.04 7.43
CA GLY A 120 -12.77 -22.96 6.79
C GLY A 120 -12.72 -21.66 7.59
N ALA A 121 -12.89 -21.73 8.91
CA ALA A 121 -12.76 -20.57 9.78
C ALA A 121 -11.34 -19.99 9.78
N ALA A 122 -10.31 -20.84 9.79
CA ALA A 122 -8.91 -20.41 9.68
C ALA A 122 -8.62 -19.75 8.32
N LEU A 123 -9.20 -20.28 7.23
CA LEU A 123 -9.11 -19.68 5.90
C LEU A 123 -9.79 -18.31 5.87
N VAL A 124 -10.99 -18.17 6.45
CA VAL A 124 -11.67 -16.86 6.55
C VAL A 124 -10.82 -15.87 7.35
N ALA A 125 -10.24 -16.29 8.47
CA ALA A 125 -9.34 -15.45 9.25
C ALA A 125 -8.11 -15.02 8.44
N LEU A 126 -7.48 -15.93 7.69
CA LEU A 126 -6.40 -15.61 6.75
C LEU A 126 -6.84 -14.58 5.70
N LEU A 127 -8.03 -14.75 5.12
CA LEU A 127 -8.56 -13.83 4.12
C LEU A 127 -8.79 -12.44 4.68
N VAL A 128 -9.48 -12.34 5.82
CA VAL A 128 -9.78 -11.06 6.48
C VAL A 128 -8.49 -10.38 6.92
N LEU A 129 -7.63 -11.07 7.66
CA LEU A 129 -6.37 -10.49 8.15
C LEU A 129 -5.44 -10.11 7.00
N GLY A 130 -5.37 -10.92 5.95
CA GLY A 130 -4.57 -10.62 4.76
C GLY A 130 -5.07 -9.37 4.02
N VAL A 131 -6.39 -9.19 3.89
CA VAL A 131 -6.96 -7.97 3.32
C VAL A 131 -6.65 -6.76 4.19
N LEU A 132 -6.83 -6.89 5.52
CA LEU A 132 -6.60 -5.79 6.46
C LEU A 132 -5.12 -5.38 6.56
N TYR A 133 -4.21 -6.36 6.52
CA TYR A 133 -2.78 -6.14 6.70
C TYR A 133 -2.04 -5.82 5.39
N GLU A 134 -2.42 -6.45 4.27
CA GLU A 134 -1.71 -6.28 3.00
C GLU A 134 -2.51 -5.46 1.98
N ALA A 135 -3.75 -5.84 1.68
CA ALA A 135 -4.49 -5.23 0.58
C ALA A 135 -4.90 -3.77 0.89
N LEU A 136 -5.43 -3.50 2.08
CA LEU A 136 -5.84 -2.15 2.48
C LEU A 136 -4.64 -1.18 2.58
N PRO A 137 -3.52 -1.52 3.24
CA PRO A 137 -2.41 -0.57 3.32
C PRO A 137 -1.73 -0.35 1.98
N THR A 138 -1.70 -1.38 1.13
CA THR A 138 -1.22 -1.23 -0.25
C THR A 138 -2.13 -0.32 -1.07
N ALA A 139 -3.45 -0.40 -0.89
CA ALA A 139 -4.38 0.47 -1.59
C ALA A 139 -4.31 1.93 -1.12
N LYS A 140 -4.10 2.16 0.18
CA LYS A 140 -4.14 3.51 0.76
C LYS A 140 -2.79 4.23 0.74
N TRP A 141 -1.69 3.50 0.88
CA TRP A 141 -0.34 4.08 1.01
C TRP A 141 0.71 3.46 0.07
N GLY A 142 0.30 2.51 -0.79
CA GLY A 142 1.24 1.78 -1.65
C GLY A 142 2.21 0.88 -0.88
N ARG A 143 2.04 0.68 0.44
CA ARG A 143 3.05 -0.02 1.24
C ARG A 143 2.45 -0.82 2.40
N THR A 144 3.04 -1.98 2.64
CA THR A 144 2.86 -2.78 3.86
C THR A 144 3.97 -2.45 4.87
N LEU A 145 3.93 -3.00 6.08
CA LEU A 145 4.97 -2.73 7.08
C LEU A 145 6.35 -3.19 6.61
N GLY A 146 6.47 -4.41 6.08
CA GLY A 146 7.75 -4.93 5.58
C GLY A 146 8.29 -4.09 4.41
N LYS A 147 7.40 -3.65 3.51
CA LYS A 147 7.76 -2.75 2.40
C LYS A 147 8.20 -1.38 2.91
N LYS A 148 7.50 -0.81 3.90
CA LYS A 148 7.88 0.46 4.53
C LYS A 148 9.28 0.38 5.16
N LEU A 149 9.61 -0.71 5.84
CA LEU A 149 10.93 -0.94 6.44
C LEU A 149 12.04 -1.06 5.37
N CYS A 150 11.72 -1.63 4.21
CA CYS A 150 12.67 -1.78 3.10
C CYS A 150 12.72 -0.57 2.15
N GLY A 151 11.97 0.51 2.45
CA GLY A 151 11.88 1.69 1.58
C GLY A 151 11.20 1.41 0.23
N LEU A 152 10.29 0.43 0.19
CA LEU A 152 9.60 -0.01 -1.03
C LEU A 152 8.18 0.55 -1.11
N GLU A 153 7.76 0.83 -2.34
CA GLU A 153 6.41 1.29 -2.62
C GLU A 153 5.84 0.58 -3.85
N VAL A 154 4.59 0.17 -3.75
CA VAL A 154 3.78 -0.38 -4.82
C VAL A 154 3.12 0.77 -5.55
N ARG A 155 3.31 0.81 -6.86
CA ARG A 155 2.70 1.81 -7.73
C ARG A 155 2.00 1.17 -8.91
N ASP A 156 0.92 1.79 -9.35
CA ASP A 156 0.29 1.48 -10.62
C ASP A 156 1.19 1.92 -11.79
N ILE A 157 1.19 1.15 -12.88
CA ILE A 157 2.08 1.41 -14.02
C ILE A 157 1.63 2.60 -14.88
N GLU A 158 0.34 2.95 -14.86
CA GLU A 158 -0.22 4.06 -15.64
C GLU A 158 -0.17 5.35 -14.83
N SER A 159 -0.70 5.32 -13.60
CA SER A 159 -0.80 6.53 -12.77
C SER A 159 0.45 6.85 -11.96
N HIS A 160 1.37 5.89 -11.76
CA HIS A 160 2.50 6.02 -10.84
C HIS A 160 2.09 6.38 -9.40
N GLU A 161 0.83 6.16 -9.03
CA GLU A 161 0.28 6.36 -7.69
C GLU A 161 0.02 5.02 -6.98
N ALA A 162 -0.45 5.08 -5.73
CA ALA A 162 -0.90 3.89 -5.02
C ALA A 162 -2.02 3.17 -5.82
N PRO A 163 -1.99 1.84 -5.91
CA PRO A 163 -2.99 1.10 -6.68
C PRO A 163 -4.38 1.21 -6.04
N GLY A 164 -5.43 1.21 -6.85
CA GLY A 164 -6.79 1.09 -6.34
C GLY A 164 -7.02 -0.20 -5.54
N PHE A 165 -8.02 -0.21 -4.66
CA PHE A 165 -8.31 -1.36 -3.79
C PHE A 165 -8.48 -2.68 -4.54
N GLY A 166 -9.20 -2.68 -5.67
CA GLY A 166 -9.39 -3.90 -6.48
C GLY A 166 -8.08 -4.43 -7.07
N ALA A 167 -7.17 -3.55 -7.50
CA ALA A 167 -5.85 -3.94 -8.00
C ALA A 167 -4.98 -4.51 -6.87
N ALA A 168 -4.98 -3.87 -5.69
CA ALA A 168 -4.28 -4.35 -4.50
C ALA A 168 -4.81 -5.71 -4.02
N LEU A 169 -6.15 -5.89 -4.02
CA LEU A 169 -6.79 -7.14 -3.64
C LEU A 169 -6.46 -8.27 -4.62
N ARG A 170 -6.56 -8.00 -5.93
CA ARG A 170 -6.19 -8.97 -6.97
C ARG A 170 -4.73 -9.38 -6.87
N ARG A 171 -3.83 -8.42 -6.65
CA ARG A 171 -2.41 -8.69 -6.41
C ARG A 171 -2.22 -9.66 -5.24
N TRP A 172 -2.88 -9.38 -4.12
CA TRP A 172 -2.78 -10.18 -2.90
C TRP A 172 -3.36 -11.59 -3.09
N LEU A 173 -4.54 -11.72 -3.72
CA LEU A 173 -5.17 -13.01 -4.03
C LEU A 173 -4.32 -13.86 -4.98
N VAL A 174 -3.84 -13.29 -6.09
CA VAL A 174 -3.00 -14.00 -7.05
C VAL A 174 -1.73 -14.51 -6.37
N TYR A 175 -1.11 -13.68 -5.51
CA TYR A 175 0.04 -14.11 -4.73
C TYR A 175 -0.33 -15.26 -3.78
N GLY A 176 -1.43 -15.13 -3.02
CA GLY A 176 -1.88 -16.14 -2.06
C GLY A 176 -2.15 -17.49 -2.72
N VAL A 177 -2.88 -17.50 -3.83
CA VAL A 177 -3.18 -18.71 -4.62
C VAL A 177 -1.89 -19.35 -5.14
N LEU A 178 -0.97 -18.56 -5.70
CA LEU A 178 0.31 -19.07 -6.18
C LEU A 178 1.17 -19.64 -5.03
N GLY A 179 1.09 -19.05 -3.84
CA GLY A 179 1.72 -19.55 -2.63
C GLY A 179 1.18 -20.92 -2.20
N VAL A 180 -0.15 -21.06 -2.14
CA VAL A 180 -0.82 -22.34 -1.78
C VAL A 180 -0.49 -23.45 -2.78
N LEU A 181 -0.44 -23.12 -4.08
CA LEU A 181 -0.12 -24.08 -5.12
C LEU A 181 1.37 -24.42 -5.24
N VAL A 182 2.24 -23.84 -4.38
CA VAL A 182 3.71 -24.00 -4.45
C VAL A 182 4.33 -23.49 -5.77
N VAL A 183 3.53 -22.87 -6.64
CA VAL A 183 3.96 -22.19 -7.88
C VAL A 183 4.57 -20.81 -7.58
N GLY A 184 4.61 -20.41 -6.30
CA GLY A 184 5.22 -19.16 -5.83
C GLY A 184 6.68 -19.00 -6.27
N VAL A 185 7.42 -20.10 -6.43
CA VAL A 185 8.81 -20.06 -6.95
C VAL A 185 8.83 -19.55 -8.39
N VAL A 186 7.93 -20.03 -9.25
CA VAL A 186 7.83 -19.58 -10.65
C VAL A 186 7.47 -18.09 -10.72
N ASN A 187 6.60 -17.63 -9.83
CA ASN A 187 6.24 -16.22 -9.71
C ASN A 187 7.46 -15.34 -9.38
N VAL A 188 8.35 -15.77 -8.48
CA VAL A 188 9.59 -15.05 -8.14
C VAL A 188 10.63 -15.15 -9.26
N LEU A 189 10.76 -16.32 -9.88
CA LEU A 189 11.70 -16.51 -10.99
C LEU A 189 11.31 -15.64 -12.20
N TRP A 190 10.01 -15.44 -12.45
CA TRP A 190 9.54 -14.55 -13.50
C TRP A 190 10.04 -13.11 -13.34
N CYS A 191 10.12 -12.62 -12.09
CA CYS A 191 10.69 -11.29 -11.79
C CYS A 191 12.18 -11.13 -12.21
N LEU A 192 12.92 -12.23 -12.41
CA LEU A 192 14.32 -12.18 -12.89
C LEU A 192 14.40 -11.88 -14.39
N VAL A 193 13.44 -12.41 -15.15
CA VAL A 193 13.40 -12.35 -16.62
C VAL A 193 12.64 -11.12 -17.11
N ASP A 194 11.58 -10.72 -16.40
CA ASP A 194 10.75 -9.59 -16.79
C ASP A 194 11.53 -8.26 -16.75
N ARG A 195 11.68 -7.61 -17.90
CA ARG A 195 12.34 -6.31 -18.07
C ARG A 195 11.43 -5.39 -18.89
N PRO A 196 11.39 -4.07 -18.63
CA PRO A 196 12.27 -3.33 -17.72
C PRO A 196 11.82 -3.29 -16.25
N TRP A 197 10.54 -3.55 -15.95
CA TRP A 197 9.92 -3.27 -14.65
C TRP A 197 10.08 -4.37 -13.59
N ARG A 198 10.58 -5.56 -13.97
CA ARG A 198 10.77 -6.72 -13.09
C ARG A 198 9.47 -7.12 -12.41
N GLN A 199 8.36 -7.19 -13.13
CA GLN A 199 7.06 -7.55 -12.56
C GLN A 199 6.99 -9.06 -12.34
N CYS A 200 6.48 -9.47 -11.19
CA CYS A 200 6.09 -10.87 -10.97
C CYS A 200 4.66 -11.09 -11.50
N TRP A 201 4.17 -12.33 -11.58
CA TRP A 201 2.81 -12.60 -12.10
C TRP A 201 1.71 -11.90 -11.33
N HIS A 202 1.82 -11.85 -9.99
CA HIS A 202 0.88 -11.10 -9.15
C HIS A 202 0.88 -9.58 -9.43
N ASP A 203 2.04 -9.01 -9.72
CA ASP A 203 2.18 -7.60 -10.07
C ASP A 203 1.59 -7.30 -11.44
N LYS A 204 1.84 -8.18 -12.40
CA LYS A 204 1.34 -8.10 -13.78
C LYS A 204 -0.17 -8.23 -13.84
N ALA A 205 -0.74 -9.18 -13.10
CA ALA A 205 -2.18 -9.30 -12.96
C ALA A 205 -2.79 -8.01 -12.43
N ALA A 206 -2.14 -7.33 -11.49
CA ALA A 206 -2.63 -6.08 -10.91
C ALA A 206 -2.26 -4.82 -11.71
N ARG A 207 -1.47 -4.92 -12.79
CA ARG A 207 -0.85 -3.79 -13.52
C ARG A 207 -0.02 -2.87 -12.62
N THR A 208 0.65 -3.45 -11.62
CA THR A 208 1.47 -2.71 -10.65
C THR A 208 2.95 -3.04 -10.81
N PHE A 209 3.82 -2.21 -10.24
CA PHE A 209 5.23 -2.53 -10.05
C PHE A 209 5.69 -2.06 -8.66
N VAL A 210 6.87 -2.52 -8.22
CA VAL A 210 7.44 -2.12 -6.93
C VAL A 210 8.66 -1.24 -7.18
N ALA A 211 8.59 -0.01 -6.69
CA ALA A 211 9.64 1.01 -6.71
C ALA A 211 10.46 1.02 -5.41
N GLY A 212 11.74 1.39 -5.48
CA GLY A 212 12.65 1.54 -4.32
C GLY A 212 14.12 1.27 -4.59
#